data_AF-A0A401KCQ8-F1
#
_entry.id   AF-A0A401KCQ8-F1
#
_cell.length_a   1.000
_cell.length_b   1.000
_cell.length_c   1.000
_cell.angle_alpha   90.00
_cell.angle_beta   90.00
_cell.angle_gamma   90.00
#
_symmetry.space_group_name_H-M   'P 1'
#
loop_
_entity.id
_entity.type
_entity.pdbx_description
1 polymer ?
#
loop_
_entity_poly.entity_id
_entity_poly.type
_entity_poly.pdbx_seq_one_letter_code
_entity_poly.pdbx_strand_id
1 'polypeptide(L)' 'MHTEKTPMISIQGLRKSFGNNTVLRDINLSVERGEVIALIGPSGSGKSTLLRCLNMLELPCAGSFTQHPSAAC' A
#
# COMPACT_ATOMS: atom_id res chain seq x y z
N MET A 1 -19.69 -18.52 12.87
CA MET A 1 -18.37 -18.88 12.30
C MET A 1 -17.92 -17.68 11.49
N HIS A 2 -16.99 -16.87 12.01
CA HIS A 2 -16.42 -15.73 11.27
C HIS A 2 -15.19 -16.27 10.54
N THR A 3 -15.26 -16.39 9.22
CA THR A 3 -14.08 -16.68 8.42
C THR A 3 -13.27 -15.40 8.37
N GLU A 4 -12.22 -15.30 9.19
CA GLU A 4 -11.25 -14.20 9.15
C GLU A 4 -10.63 -14.17 7.74
N LYS A 5 -11.08 -13.21 6.93
CA LYS A 5 -10.63 -13.05 5.56
C LYS A 5 -9.35 -12.22 5.61
N THR A 6 -8.19 -12.88 5.52
CA THR A 6 -6.91 -12.18 5.47
C THR A 6 -6.82 -11.40 4.15
N PRO A 7 -6.70 -10.06 4.18
CA PRO A 7 -6.62 -9.26 2.96
C PRO A 7 -5.37 -9.67 2.18
N MET A 8 -5.44 -9.62 0.85
CA MET A 8 -4.32 -9.94 -0.03
C MET A 8 -3.17 -8.93 0.12
N ILE A 9 -3.53 -7.66 0.30
CA ILE A 9 -2.59 -6.58 0.60
C ILE A 9 -3.12 -5.84 1.83
N SER A 10 -2.28 -5.62 2.84
CA SER A 10 -2.59 -4.76 3.98
C SER A 10 -1.49 -3.72 4.14
N ILE A 11 -1.88 -2.46 4.34
CA ILE A 11 -0.99 -1.33 4.58
C ILE A 11 -1.46 -0.64 5.86
N GLN A 12 -0.55 -0.41 6.79
CA GLN A 12 -0.82 0.25 8.06
C GLN A 12 0.15 1.40 8.29
N GLY A 13 -0.39 2.63 8.36
CA GLY A 13 0.35 3.85 8.69
C GLY A 13 1.53 4.16 7.77
N LEU A 14 1.45 3.80 6.48
CA LEU A 14 2.60 3.92 5.57
C LEU A 14 2.95 5.38 5.32
N ARG A 15 4.22 5.73 5.55
CA ARG A 15 4.75 7.08 5.37
C ARG A 15 5.99 7.06 4.50
N LYS A 16 6.12 8.09 3.66
CA LYS A 16 7.30 8.29 2.82
C LYS A 16 7.57 9.77 2.63
N SER A 17 8.82 10.14 2.87
CA SER A 17 9.34 11.48 2.63
C SER A 17 10.58 11.43 1.77
N PHE A 18 10.78 12.47 0.96
CA PHE A 18 12.02 12.71 0.22
C PHE A 18 12.59 14.05 0.70
N GLY A 19 13.66 13.99 1.49
CA GLY A 19 14.14 15.15 2.26
C GLY A 19 13.01 15.70 3.15
N ASN A 20 12.72 17.00 2.99
CA ASN A 20 11.68 17.69 3.77
C ASN A 20 10.26 17.53 3.19
N ASN A 21 10.11 16.89 2.02
CA ASN A 21 8.81 16.74 1.36
C ASN A 21 8.15 15.41 1.76
N THR A 22 7.06 15.48 2.52
CA THR A 22 6.28 14.29 2.90
C THR A 22 5.23 13.98 1.82
N VAL A 23 5.46 12.88 1.09
CA VAL A 23 4.66 12.45 -0.07
C VAL A 23 3.53 11.50 0.32
N LEU A 24 3.80 10.55 1.23
CA LEU A 24 2.78 9.65 1.79
C LEU A 24 2.61 9.95 3.27
N ARG A 25 1.38 10.21 3.69
CA ARG A 25 1.01 10.59 5.06
C ARG A 25 0.02 9.58 5.61
N ASP A 26 0.54 8.62 6.36
CA ASP A 26 -0.27 7.68 7.15
C ASP A 26 -1.30 6.91 6.30
N ILE A 27 -0.82 6.30 5.21
CA ILE A 27 -1.70 5.57 4.30
C ILE A 27 -2.11 4.24 4.94
N ASN A 28 -3.41 3.99 4.98
CA ASN A 28 -4.02 2.76 5.44
C ASN A 28 -4.88 2.19 4.32
N LEU A 29 -4.66 0.94 3.92
CA LEU A 29 -5.36 0.30 2.82
C LEU A 29 -5.40 -1.22 3.05
N SER A 30 -6.56 -1.81 2.82
CA SER A 30 -6.74 -3.26 2.72
C SER A 30 -7.29 -3.58 1.34
N VAL A 31 -6.68 -4.55 0.65
CA VAL A 31 -7.15 -5.04 -0.65
C VAL A 31 -7.46 -6.51 -0.53
N GLU A 32 -8.69 -6.86 -0.84
CA GLU A 32 -9.20 -8.21 -0.79
C GLU A 32 -8.78 -9.03 -2.02
N ARG A 33 -8.76 -10.35 -1.89
CA ARG A 33 -8.52 -11.23 -3.04
C ARG A 33 -9.60 -11.00 -4.11
N GLY A 34 -9.16 -10.72 -5.33
CA GLY A 34 -10.04 -10.45 -6.48
C GLY A 34 -10.60 -9.03 -6.54
N GLU A 35 -10.23 -8.17 -5.59
CA GLU A 35 -10.63 -6.77 -5.61
C GLU A 35 -9.77 -5.95 -6.58
N VAL A 36 -10.41 -5.04 -7.30
CA VAL A 36 -9.74 -4.09 -8.19
C VAL A 36 -9.92 -2.69 -7.64
N ILE A 37 -8.80 -2.05 -7.28
CA ILE A 37 -8.79 -0.69 -6.72
C ILE A 37 -8.10 0.26 -7.70
N ALA A 38 -8.71 1.42 -7.93
CA ALA A 38 -8.12 2.51 -8.69
C ALA A 38 -7.54 3.58 -7.75
N LEU A 39 -6.26 3.91 -7.92
CA LEU A 39 -5.63 5.04 -7.23
C LEU A 39 -5.76 6.31 -8.06
N ILE A 40 -6.54 7.28 -7.59
CA ILE A 40 -6.80 8.55 -8.27
C ILE A 40 -6.28 9.76 -7.48
N GLY A 41 -6.04 10.87 -8.18
CA GLY A 41 -5.58 12.13 -7.57
C GLY A 41 -4.70 12.95 -8.52
N PRO A 42 -4.41 14.22 -8.19
CA PRO A 42 -3.63 15.14 -9.03
C PRO A 42 -2.18 14.67 -9.22
N SER A 43 -1.48 15.22 -10.22
CA SER A 43 -0.05 14.94 -10.38
C SER A 43 0.72 15.31 -9.11
N GLY A 44 1.72 14.52 -8.75
CA GLY A 44 2.51 14.71 -7.53
C GLY A 44 1.86 14.23 -6.22
N SER A 45 0.63 13.71 -6.24
CA SER A 45 -0.07 13.26 -5.03
C SER A 45 0.49 11.97 -4.37
N GLY A 46 1.60 11.43 -4.87
CA GLY A 46 2.25 10.25 -4.29
C GLY A 46 1.75 8.88 -4.78
N LYS A 47 0.84 8.80 -5.76
CA LYS A 47 0.31 7.52 -6.28
C LYS A 47 1.41 6.55 -6.72
N SER A 48 2.32 7.00 -7.59
CA SER A 48 3.43 6.17 -8.06
C SER A 48 4.41 5.84 -6.92
N THR A 49 4.55 6.72 -5.92
CA THR A 49 5.35 6.44 -4.73
C THR A 49 4.73 5.32 -3.89
N LEU A 50 3.40 5.32 -3.68
CA LEU A 50 2.70 4.24 -2.99
C LEU A 50 2.92 2.90 -3.71
N LEU A 51 2.71 2.87 -5.03
CA LEU A 51 2.93 1.67 -5.83
C LEU A 51 4.38 1.19 -5.79
N ARG A 52 5.36 2.10 -5.82
CA ARG A 52 6.78 1.75 -5.66
C ARG A 52 7.08 1.18 -4.28
N CYS A 53 6.49 1.72 -3.21
CA CYS A 53 6.64 1.15 -1.87
C CYS A 53 6.08 -0.27 -1.78
N LEU A 54 4.89 -0.50 -2.35
CA LEU A 54 4.29 -1.84 -2.38
C LEU A 54 5.10 -2.85 -3.20
N ASN A 55 5.78 -2.41 -4.26
CA ASN A 55 6.64 -3.26 -5.07
C ASN A 55 8.09 -3.32 -4.56
N MET A 56 8.37 -2.84 -3.35
CA MET A 56 9.73 -2.78 -2.76
C MET A 56 10.76 -2.02 -3.61
N LEU A 57 10.31 -1.14 -4.51
CA LEU A 57 11.17 -0.25 -5.30
C LEU A 57 11.54 1.02 -4.53
N GLU A 58 10.79 1.33 -3.48
CA GLU A 58 11.04 2.45 -2.56
C GLU A 58 10.79 2.00 -1.13
N LEU A 59 11.76 2.19 -0.24
CA LEU A 59 11.55 1.84 1.17
C LEU A 59 10.68 2.90 1.86
N PRO A 60 9.60 2.50 2.56
CA PRO A 60 8.84 3.43 3.38
C PRO A 60 9.70 3.93 4.55
N CYS A 61 9.43 5.16 5.00
CA CYS A 61 10.09 5.73 6.16
C CYS A 61 9.50 5.20 7.48
N ALA A 62 8.21 4.85 7.47
CA ALA A 62 7.51 4.27 8.60
C ALA A 62 6.25 3.53 8.13
N GLY A 63 5.64 2.79 9.06
CA GLY A 63 4.51 1.92 8.79
C GLY A 63 4.95 0.54 8.31
N SER A 64 3.97 -0.30 8.00
CA SER A 64 4.19 -1.66 7.52
C SER A 64 3.21 -2.00 6.41
N PHE A 65 3.59 -2.98 5.59
CA PHE A 65 2.66 -3.60 4.65
C PHE A 65 2.93 -5.09 4.54
N THR A 66 1.89 -5.84 4.22
CA THR A 66 1.95 -7.28 3.92
C THR A 66 1.35 -7.55 2.55
N GLN A 67 1.93 -8.52 1.86
CA GLN A 67 1.37 -9.08 0.63
C GLN A 67 1.29 -10.58 0.83
N HIS A 68 0.08 -11.12 0.77
CA HIS A 68 -0.14 -12.55 0.81
C HIS A 68 -0.03 -13.09 -0.61
N PRO A 69 0.70 -14.19 -0.83
CA PRO A 69 0.82 -14.77 -2.16
C PRO A 69 -0.58 -15.03 -2.72
N SER A 70 -0.79 -14.64 -3.96
CA SER A 70 -1.88 -15.25 -4.70
C SER A 70 -1.55 -16.73 -4.77
N ALA A 71 -2.47 -17.63 -4.41
CA ALA A 71 -2.35 -19.01 -4.82
C ALA A 71 -2.21 -18.97 -6.36
N ALA A 72 -0.98 -19.16 -6.83
CA ALA A 72 -0.71 -19.43 -8.23
C ALA A 72 -1.11 -20.88 -8.42
N CYS A 73 -1.95 -21.13 -9.42
CA CYS A 73 -2.30 -22.46 -9.88
C CYS A 73 -1.05 -23.31 -10.14
#